data_AF-A0A511XN13-F1
#
_entry.id   AF-A0A511XN13-F1
#
_cell.length_a   1.000
_cell.length_b   1.000
_cell.length_c   1.000
_cell.angle_alpha   90.00
_cell.angle_beta   90.00
_cell.angle_gamma   90.00
#
_symmetry.space_group_name_H-M   'P 1'
#
loop_
_entity.id
_entity.type
_entity.pdbx_description
1 polymer ?
#
loop_
_entity_poly.entity_id
_entity_poly.type
_entity_poly.pdbx_seq_one_letter_code
_entity_poly.pdbx_strand_id
1 'polypeptide(L)'
;MATARLTAVLCCLSFFIRYVFGMGMDFQTANRGAFALLLTAVVLSVCWGAGAVLVPYAPPAKPGVEIPAAAADAPPAPPSAVPVASAAPNVAHGEELAQQSCAMCHTMAADAPDTVGPNLFHVFGRKIAGKEGYSYSPALSGHGGQWDDVTLNAWLTNPAAFAAGTRMSFPGIRDDKDRADVVAWLKTLR
;
A
#
# COMPACT_ATOMS: atom_id res chain seq x y z
N MET A 1 -33.49 -10.64 28.32
CA MET A 1 -32.89 -9.33 27.97
C MET A 1 -32.53 -9.17 26.48
N ALA A 2 -32.28 -10.23 25.71
CA ALA A 2 -31.95 -10.13 24.28
C ALA A 2 -33.13 -9.77 23.36
N THR A 3 -34.35 -10.17 23.72
CA THR A 3 -35.57 -9.95 22.91
C THR A 3 -36.03 -8.50 22.85
N ALA A 4 -35.81 -7.70 23.89
CA ALA A 4 -36.21 -6.28 23.94
C ALA A 4 -35.33 -5.36 23.05
N ARG A 5 -34.08 -5.75 22.79
CA ARG A 5 -33.16 -4.98 21.94
C ARG A 5 -33.45 -5.14 20.46
N LEU A 6 -33.96 -6.30 20.05
CA LEU A 6 -34.31 -6.57 18.65
C LEU A 6 -35.55 -5.79 18.23
N THR A 7 -36.57 -5.70 19.10
CA THR A 7 -37.80 -4.94 18.82
C THR A 7 -37.55 -3.44 18.70
N ALA A 8 -36.59 -2.88 19.46
CA ALA A 8 -36.22 -1.47 19.37
C ALA A 8 -35.52 -1.14 18.03
N VAL A 9 -34.64 -2.01 17.54
CA VAL A 9 -33.94 -1.81 16.26
C VAL A 9 -34.92 -1.94 15.07
N LEU A 10 -35.83 -2.91 15.10
CA LEU A 10 -36.86 -3.07 14.07
C LEU A 10 -37.86 -1.89 14.06
N CYS A 11 -38.19 -1.32 15.22
CA CYS A 11 -39.04 -0.14 15.31
C CYS A 11 -38.33 1.12 14.79
N CYS A 12 -37.04 1.31 15.12
CA CYS A 12 -36.23 2.41 14.58
C CYS A 12 -36.01 2.30 13.06
N LEU A 13 -35.76 1.10 12.52
CA LEU A 13 -35.66 0.90 11.08
C LEU A 13 -37.00 1.19 10.38
N SER A 14 -38.10 0.74 10.95
CA SER A 14 -39.44 0.97 10.38
C SER A 14 -39.82 2.45 10.41
N PHE A 15 -39.40 3.18 11.46
CA PHE A 15 -39.62 4.62 11.56
C PHE A 15 -38.71 5.40 10.60
N PHE A 16 -37.45 5.00 10.45
CA PHE A 16 -36.52 5.63 9.50
C PHE A 16 -36.94 5.38 8.05
N ILE A 17 -37.38 4.17 7.72
CA ILE A 17 -37.91 3.83 6.39
C ILE A 17 -39.21 4.61 6.13
N ARG A 18 -40.13 4.70 7.09
CA ARG A 18 -41.34 5.53 6.94
C ARG A 18 -41.04 7.04 6.92
N TYR A 19 -39.99 7.51 7.56
CA TYR A 19 -39.65 8.94 7.57
C TYR A 19 -38.94 9.35 6.27
N VAL A 20 -38.09 8.48 5.71
CA VAL A 20 -37.38 8.71 4.44
C VAL A 20 -38.30 8.45 3.23
N PHE A 21 -39.23 7.49 3.31
CA PHE A 21 -40.12 7.14 2.19
C PHE A 21 -41.58 7.63 2.35
N GLY A 22 -41.97 8.16 3.52
CA GLY A 22 -43.35 8.61 3.80
C GLY A 22 -43.59 10.10 3.62
N MET A 23 -42.54 10.90 3.44
CA MET A 23 -42.67 12.27 2.96
C MET A 23 -42.68 12.18 1.44
N GLY A 24 -43.88 12.16 0.83
CA GLY A 24 -44.03 12.07 -0.62
C GLY A 24 -43.11 13.10 -1.28
N MET A 25 -42.08 12.62 -1.98
CA MET A 25 -41.16 13.51 -2.70
C MET A 25 -42.03 14.27 -3.69
N ASP A 26 -42.16 15.57 -3.47
CA ASP A 26 -42.82 16.40 -4.47
C ASP A 26 -42.03 16.34 -5.78
N PHE A 27 -42.74 16.51 -6.89
CA PHE A 27 -42.11 16.46 -8.22
C PHE A 27 -40.90 17.40 -8.33
N GLN A 28 -40.93 18.50 -7.58
CA GLN A 28 -39.83 19.46 -7.50
C GLN A 28 -38.57 18.86 -6.85
N THR A 29 -38.68 18.14 -5.73
CA THR A 29 -37.54 17.44 -5.10
C THR A 29 -37.03 16.30 -5.97
N ALA A 30 -37.93 15.53 -6.59
CA ALA A 30 -37.55 14.46 -7.51
C ALA A 30 -36.81 15.00 -8.74
N ASN A 31 -37.29 16.09 -9.35
CA ASN A 31 -36.66 16.73 -10.52
C ASN A 31 -35.31 17.38 -10.15
N ARG A 32 -35.20 18.00 -8.97
CA ARG A 32 -33.92 18.54 -8.46
C ARG A 32 -32.90 17.43 -8.20
N GLY A 33 -33.30 16.30 -7.64
CA GLY A 33 -32.45 15.14 -7.45
C GLY A 33 -31.98 14.53 -8.78
N ALA A 34 -32.91 14.38 -9.74
CA ALA A 34 -32.58 13.89 -11.08
C ALA A 34 -31.59 14.81 -11.81
N PHE A 35 -31.77 16.13 -11.73
CA PHE A 35 -30.86 17.10 -12.33
C PHE A 35 -29.47 17.07 -11.67
N ALA A 36 -29.41 16.94 -10.35
CA ALA A 36 -28.13 16.81 -9.64
C ALA A 36 -27.36 15.55 -10.09
N LEU A 37 -28.04 14.41 -10.21
CA LEU A 37 -27.43 13.17 -10.70
C LEU A 37 -26.96 13.28 -12.15
N LEU A 38 -27.76 13.89 -13.03
CA LEU A 38 -27.39 14.12 -14.42
C LEU A 38 -26.17 15.03 -14.54
N LEU A 39 -26.11 16.13 -13.78
CA LEU A 39 -24.94 17.02 -13.77
C LEU A 39 -23.69 16.30 -13.29
N THR A 40 -23.76 15.51 -12.21
CA THR A 40 -22.60 14.74 -11.73
C THR A 40 -22.14 13.73 -12.80
N ALA A 41 -23.06 13.03 -13.45
CA ALA A 41 -22.73 12.09 -14.52
C ALA A 41 -22.05 12.79 -15.72
N VAL A 42 -22.55 13.97 -16.12
CA VAL A 42 -21.96 14.77 -17.19
C VAL A 42 -20.55 15.23 -16.81
N VAL A 43 -20.35 15.74 -15.59
CA VAL A 43 -19.02 16.19 -15.13
C VAL A 43 -18.03 15.03 -15.12
N LEU A 44 -18.41 13.87 -14.58
CA LEU A 44 -17.55 12.68 -14.59
C LEU A 44 -17.23 12.22 -16.02
N SER A 45 -18.22 12.23 -16.91
CA SER A 45 -18.03 11.87 -18.33
C SER A 45 -17.11 12.85 -19.05
N VAL A 46 -17.21 14.15 -18.76
CA VAL A 46 -16.34 15.18 -19.34
C VAL A 46 -14.91 15.04 -18.80
N CYS A 47 -14.74 14.85 -17.49
CA CYS A 47 -13.42 14.62 -16.89
C CYS A 47 -12.76 13.35 -17.45
N TRP A 48 -13.51 12.26 -17.59
CA TRP A 48 -13.03 11.01 -18.19
C TRP A 48 -12.64 11.21 -19.66
N GLY A 49 -13.51 11.84 -20.46
CA GLY A 49 -13.27 12.10 -21.88
C GLY A 49 -12.09 13.03 -22.12
N ALA A 50 -12.00 14.12 -21.36
CA ALA A 50 -10.87 15.04 -21.41
C ALA A 50 -9.56 14.32 -21.01
N GLY A 51 -9.60 13.46 -19.99
CA GLY A 51 -8.46 12.62 -19.61
C GLY A 51 -7.99 11.71 -20.74
N ALA A 52 -8.92 11.04 -21.43
CA ALA A 52 -8.61 10.15 -22.56
C ALA A 52 -8.00 10.89 -23.76
N VAL A 53 -8.37 12.16 -23.98
CA VAL A 53 -7.83 12.99 -25.06
C VAL A 53 -6.47 13.60 -24.69
N LEU A 54 -6.34 14.11 -23.46
CA LEU A 54 -5.14 14.81 -22.99
C LEU A 54 -4.00 13.85 -22.62
N VAL A 55 -4.34 12.64 -22.18
CA VAL A 55 -3.39 11.58 -21.82
C VAL A 55 -3.68 10.37 -22.70
N PRO A 56 -3.22 10.39 -23.97
CA PRO A 56 -3.37 9.22 -24.84
C PRO A 56 -2.63 8.05 -24.19
N TYR A 57 -3.39 7.03 -23.78
CA TYR A 57 -2.81 5.79 -23.30
C TYR A 57 -2.10 5.10 -24.47
N ALA A 58 -0.78 5.25 -24.53
CA ALA A 58 0.08 4.44 -25.36
C ALA A 58 0.41 3.16 -24.57
N PRO A 59 -0.17 1.99 -24.90
CA PRO A 59 0.25 0.76 -24.27
C PRO A 59 1.75 0.58 -24.53
N PRO A 60 2.54 0.19 -23.51
CA PRO A 60 3.96 -0.04 -23.70
C PRO A 60 4.16 -1.15 -24.74
N ALA A 61 5.07 -0.93 -25.70
CA ALA A 61 5.31 -1.87 -26.81
C ALA A 61 5.76 -3.27 -26.34
N LYS A 62 6.16 -3.41 -25.08
CA LYS A 62 6.45 -4.67 -24.39
C LYS A 62 5.91 -4.59 -22.96
N PRO A 63 5.22 -5.62 -22.45
CA PRO A 63 4.95 -5.75 -21.03
C PRO A 63 6.28 -5.78 -20.27
N GLY A 64 6.41 -5.00 -19.19
CA GLY A 64 7.63 -5.02 -18.35
C GLY A 64 7.85 -6.36 -17.63
N VAL A 65 6.78 -7.17 -17.51
CA VAL A 65 6.78 -8.56 -17.04
C VAL A 65 5.69 -9.30 -17.84
N GLU A 66 6.06 -10.35 -18.55
CA GLU A 66 5.10 -11.30 -19.11
C GLU A 66 4.53 -12.15 -17.97
N ILE A 67 3.25 -12.01 -17.66
CA ILE A 67 2.55 -12.93 -16.77
C ILE A 67 2.07 -14.08 -17.67
N PRO A 68 2.70 -15.27 -17.62
CA PRO A 68 2.27 -16.37 -18.47
C PRO A 68 0.86 -16.80 -18.08
N ALA A 69 -0.05 -16.83 -19.06
CA ALA A 69 -1.30 -17.56 -18.92
C ALA A 69 -0.97 -19.02 -18.63
N ALA A 70 -1.60 -19.58 -17.58
CA ALA A 70 -1.36 -20.93 -17.13
C ALA A 70 -1.45 -21.93 -18.29
N ALA A 71 -0.31 -22.52 -18.67
CA ALA A 71 -0.22 -23.70 -19.50
C ALA A 71 0.65 -24.70 -18.73
N ALA A 72 -0.02 -25.73 -18.22
CA ALA A 72 0.61 -26.96 -17.78
C ALA A 72 1.36 -27.59 -18.96
N ASP A 73 2.47 -28.26 -18.67
CA ASP A 73 3.22 -29.14 -19.57
C ASP A 73 4.09 -28.47 -20.65
N ALA A 74 5.26 -27.96 -20.22
CA ALA A 74 6.46 -27.96 -21.05
C ALA A 74 7.71 -28.19 -20.18
N PRO A 75 8.67 -29.06 -20.56
CA PRO A 75 9.91 -29.27 -19.80
C PRO A 75 10.74 -27.99 -19.73
N PRO A 76 11.44 -27.74 -18.60
CA PRO A 76 12.22 -26.51 -18.43
C PRO A 76 13.29 -26.41 -19.52
N ALA A 77 13.20 -25.38 -20.35
CA ALA A 77 14.30 -24.96 -21.21
C ALA A 77 15.45 -24.45 -20.31
N PRO A 78 16.71 -24.77 -20.64
CA PRO A 78 17.85 -24.39 -19.80
C PRO A 78 17.94 -22.87 -19.70
N PRO A 79 18.31 -22.33 -18.52
CA PRO A 79 18.44 -20.90 -18.32
C PRO A 79 19.49 -20.35 -19.28
N SER A 80 19.08 -19.38 -20.11
CA SER A 80 19.99 -18.54 -20.87
C SER A 80 20.96 -17.88 -19.90
N ALA A 81 22.23 -18.26 -20.02
CA ALA A 81 23.33 -17.69 -19.27
C ALA A 81 23.59 -16.24 -19.71
N VAL A 82 22.79 -15.30 -19.19
CA VAL A 82 23.42 -14.08 -18.68
C VAL A 82 24.27 -14.54 -17.50
N PRO A 83 25.53 -14.08 -17.36
CA PRO A 83 26.32 -14.42 -16.19
C PRO A 83 25.66 -13.72 -15.00
N VAL A 84 24.72 -14.40 -14.35
CA VAL A 84 24.42 -14.21 -12.94
C VAL A 84 25.64 -14.69 -12.19
N ALA A 85 26.69 -13.87 -12.25
CA ALA A 85 27.60 -13.77 -11.15
C ALA A 85 26.73 -13.53 -9.91
N SER A 86 27.09 -14.19 -8.82
CA SER A 86 26.68 -13.83 -7.47
C SER A 86 27.12 -12.38 -7.21
N ALA A 87 26.41 -11.43 -7.81
CA ALA A 87 26.76 -10.03 -7.78
C ALA A 87 26.35 -9.51 -6.42
N ALA A 88 27.30 -8.87 -5.74
CA ALA A 88 27.03 -8.17 -4.50
C ALA A 88 25.82 -7.23 -4.67
N PRO A 89 25.06 -6.97 -3.60
CA PRO A 89 23.94 -6.05 -3.65
C PRO A 89 24.32 -4.70 -4.28
N ASN A 90 23.45 -4.18 -5.14
CA ASN A 90 23.64 -2.88 -5.78
C ASN A 90 23.03 -1.77 -4.92
N VAL A 91 23.89 -1.03 -4.22
CA VAL A 91 23.51 0.07 -3.33
C VAL A 91 22.75 1.18 -4.06
N ALA A 92 23.17 1.54 -5.28
CA ALA A 92 22.52 2.62 -6.04
C ALA A 92 21.10 2.23 -6.45
N HIS A 93 20.91 0.98 -6.87
CA HIS A 93 19.57 0.45 -7.15
C HIS A 93 18.69 0.39 -5.88
N GLY A 94 19.29 -0.02 -4.74
CA GLY A 94 18.63 0.02 -3.44
C GLY A 94 18.16 1.41 -3.04
N GLU A 95 18.96 2.45 -3.32
CA GLU A 95 18.59 3.84 -3.12
C GLU A 95 17.37 4.23 -3.96
N GLU A 96 17.40 3.94 -5.26
CA GLU A 96 16.29 4.25 -6.17
C GLU A 96 14.97 3.61 -5.68
N LEU A 97 15.02 2.33 -5.31
CA LEU A 97 13.86 1.61 -4.75
C LEU A 97 13.37 2.23 -3.44
N ALA A 98 14.29 2.61 -2.54
CA ALA A 98 13.95 3.25 -1.27
C ALA A 98 13.34 4.65 -1.48
N GLN A 99 13.83 5.43 -2.45
CA GLN A 99 13.23 6.72 -2.78
C GLN A 99 11.82 6.56 -3.36
N GLN A 100 11.59 5.54 -4.19
CA GLN A 100 10.28 5.28 -4.79
C GLN A 100 9.25 4.76 -3.77
N SER A 101 9.69 3.89 -2.86
CA SER A 101 8.78 3.12 -1.99
C SER A 101 8.70 3.61 -0.56
N CYS A 102 9.78 4.22 -0.04
CA CYS A 102 9.92 4.54 1.38
C CYS A 102 9.85 6.05 1.65
N ALA A 103 10.32 6.90 0.73
CA ALA A 103 10.45 8.35 0.96
C ALA A 103 9.12 9.07 1.23
N MET A 104 7.99 8.52 0.77
CA MET A 104 6.66 9.09 1.06
C MET A 104 6.31 9.04 2.55
N CYS A 105 6.87 8.08 3.29
CA CYS A 105 6.54 7.84 4.69
C CYS A 105 7.73 7.98 5.62
N HIS A 106 8.95 8.01 5.11
CA HIS A 106 10.15 8.00 5.93
C HIS A 106 11.12 9.09 5.48
N THR A 107 11.71 9.75 6.46
CA THR A 107 12.92 10.55 6.27
C THR A 107 14.16 9.66 6.41
N MET A 108 15.21 9.99 5.66
CA MET A 108 16.41 9.15 5.51
C MET A 108 17.71 9.94 5.73
N ALA A 109 17.60 11.24 6.02
CA ALA A 109 18.73 12.10 6.38
C ALA A 109 18.96 12.14 7.90
N ALA A 110 20.20 12.41 8.30
CA ALA A 110 20.55 12.67 9.69
C ALA A 110 19.66 13.78 10.29
N ASP A 111 19.17 13.56 11.51
CA ASP A 111 18.37 14.50 12.30
C ASP A 111 17.07 15.01 11.65
N ALA A 112 16.65 14.42 10.52
CA ALA A 112 15.39 14.77 9.90
C ALA A 112 14.19 14.29 10.75
N PRO A 113 13.07 15.03 10.78
CA PRO A 113 11.93 14.70 11.62
C PRO A 113 11.28 13.39 11.19
N ASP A 114 10.56 12.76 12.12
CA ASP A 114 9.64 11.67 11.78
C ASP A 114 8.45 12.23 10.98
N THR A 115 7.88 11.42 10.09
CA THR A 115 6.70 11.80 9.30
C THR A 115 5.57 10.80 9.56
N VAL A 116 5.15 10.04 8.54
CA VAL A 116 4.18 8.94 8.72
C VAL A 116 4.86 7.79 9.46
N GLY A 117 6.10 7.48 9.08
CA GLY A 117 7.00 6.53 9.69
C GLY A 117 8.17 7.22 10.42
N PRO A 118 8.93 6.46 11.21
CA PRO A 118 10.13 6.96 11.88
C PRO A 118 11.26 7.23 10.87
N ASN A 119 12.18 8.13 11.22
CA ASN A 119 13.41 8.32 10.47
C ASN A 119 14.25 7.01 10.39
N LEU A 120 14.73 6.69 9.19
CA LEU A 120 15.47 5.47 8.87
C LEU A 120 17.00 5.60 8.94
N PHE A 121 17.52 6.80 9.20
CA PHE A 121 18.94 7.01 9.49
C PHE A 121 19.34 6.18 10.71
N HIS A 122 20.47 5.45 10.62
CA HIS A 122 20.94 4.48 11.61
C HIS A 122 19.92 3.39 11.95
N VAL A 123 19.13 2.91 10.97
CA VAL A 123 18.18 1.82 11.23
C VAL A 123 18.88 0.47 11.36
N PHE A 124 19.93 0.21 10.57
CA PHE A 124 20.65 -1.06 10.62
C PHE A 124 21.36 -1.24 11.97
N GLY A 125 21.18 -2.40 12.60
CA GLY A 125 21.65 -2.73 13.95
C GLY A 125 20.84 -2.11 15.09
N ARG A 126 19.88 -1.21 14.81
CA ARG A 126 19.02 -0.62 15.84
C ARG A 126 18.01 -1.65 16.33
N LYS A 127 17.63 -1.56 17.61
CA LYS A 127 16.53 -2.35 18.16
C LYS A 127 15.24 -2.11 17.36
N ILE A 128 14.48 -3.18 17.10
CA ILE A 128 13.16 -3.07 16.47
C ILE A 128 12.27 -2.20 17.37
N ALA A 129 11.58 -1.23 16.75
CA ALA A 129 10.83 -0.18 17.45
C ALA A 129 11.67 0.63 18.48
N GLY A 130 12.97 0.80 18.23
CA GLY A 130 13.92 1.41 19.17
C GLY A 130 14.22 2.89 18.99
N LYS A 131 13.65 3.57 17.98
CA LYS A 131 13.87 5.02 17.82
C LYS A 131 13.08 5.79 18.88
N GLU A 132 13.74 6.64 19.64
CA GLU A 132 13.08 7.51 20.61
C GLU A 132 12.18 8.55 19.94
N GLY A 133 11.10 8.92 20.63
CA GLY A 133 10.15 9.93 20.19
C GLY A 133 9.10 9.48 19.17
N TYR A 134 9.20 8.28 18.60
CA TYR A 134 8.21 7.76 17.65
C TYR A 134 7.21 6.79 18.30
N SER A 135 5.92 6.94 17.98
CA SER A 135 4.85 6.09 18.50
C SER A 135 4.61 4.85 17.64
N TYR A 136 5.33 3.77 17.95
CA TYR A 136 5.21 2.50 17.26
C TYR A 136 3.87 1.78 17.50
N SER A 137 3.55 0.83 16.61
CA SER A 137 2.42 -0.08 16.82
C SER A 137 2.74 -1.06 17.96
N PRO A 138 1.75 -1.48 18.77
CA PRO A 138 1.97 -2.51 19.79
C PRO A 138 2.54 -3.81 19.20
N ALA A 139 2.11 -4.15 17.98
CA ALA A 139 2.60 -5.31 17.23
C ALA A 139 4.12 -5.25 16.99
N LEU A 140 4.63 -4.12 16.48
CA LEU A 140 6.06 -3.99 16.19
C LEU A 140 6.88 -3.82 17.47
N SER A 141 6.38 -3.07 18.45
CA SER A 141 7.04 -2.90 19.75
C SER A 141 7.20 -4.20 20.53
N GLY A 142 6.24 -5.13 20.38
CA GLY A 142 6.25 -6.44 21.02
C GLY A 142 7.12 -7.48 20.32
N HIS A 143 7.59 -7.23 19.10
CA HIS A 143 8.32 -8.23 18.31
C HIS A 143 9.71 -8.54 18.89
N GLY A 144 10.39 -7.53 19.45
CA GLY A 144 11.76 -7.66 19.97
C GLY A 144 12.80 -7.91 18.88
N GLY A 145 14.08 -7.93 19.26
CA GLY A 145 15.21 -8.11 18.34
C GLY A 145 15.82 -6.80 17.81
N GLN A 146 16.66 -6.92 16.79
CA GLN A 146 17.39 -5.83 16.14
C GLN A 146 17.22 -5.93 14.63
N TRP A 147 17.37 -4.81 13.93
CA TRP A 147 17.35 -4.75 12.47
C TRP A 147 18.68 -5.22 11.89
N ASP A 148 18.78 -6.50 11.60
CA ASP A 148 19.87 -7.13 10.86
C ASP A 148 19.42 -7.54 9.44
N ASP A 149 20.30 -8.21 8.70
CA ASP A 149 20.00 -8.69 7.34
C ASP A 149 18.77 -9.61 7.29
N VAL A 150 18.61 -10.49 8.27
CA VAL A 150 17.55 -11.51 8.27
C VAL A 150 16.21 -10.88 8.59
N THR A 151 16.16 -10.06 9.63
CA THR A 151 14.96 -9.37 10.10
C THR A 151 14.52 -8.31 9.11
N LEU A 152 15.43 -7.53 8.52
CA LEU A 152 15.09 -6.57 7.47
C LEU A 152 14.58 -7.26 6.21
N ASN A 153 15.20 -8.37 5.77
CA ASN A 153 14.71 -9.13 4.63
C ASN A 153 13.29 -9.65 4.87
N ALA A 154 13.02 -10.22 6.05
CA ALA A 154 11.68 -10.70 6.42
C ALA A 154 10.66 -9.56 6.49
N TRP A 155 11.04 -8.43 7.11
CA TRP A 155 10.21 -7.22 7.19
C TRP A 155 9.85 -6.68 5.82
N LEU A 156 10.84 -6.51 4.94
CA LEU A 156 10.63 -5.98 3.59
C LEU A 156 9.87 -6.95 2.68
N THR A 157 9.89 -8.26 2.97
CA THR A 157 9.09 -9.24 2.23
C THR A 157 7.59 -9.03 2.49
N ASN A 158 7.19 -8.92 3.76
CA ASN A 158 5.81 -8.69 4.14
C ASN A 158 5.71 -8.16 5.60
N PRO A 159 5.59 -6.83 5.79
CA PRO A 159 5.51 -6.25 7.12
C PRO A 159 4.31 -6.72 7.94
N ALA A 160 3.17 -6.97 7.28
CA ALA A 160 1.94 -7.43 7.94
C ALA A 160 2.06 -8.87 8.44
N ALA A 161 2.83 -9.71 7.76
CA ALA A 161 3.15 -11.06 8.22
C ALA A 161 4.22 -11.07 9.31
N PHE A 162 5.23 -10.19 9.21
CA PHE A 162 6.29 -10.07 10.22
C PHE A 162 5.75 -9.57 11.56
N ALA A 163 4.95 -8.50 11.56
CA ALA A 163 4.30 -7.99 12.76
C ALA A 163 2.81 -7.77 12.51
N ALA A 164 2.01 -8.80 12.80
CA ALA A 164 0.56 -8.76 12.64
C ALA A 164 -0.07 -7.63 13.46
N GLY A 165 -0.70 -6.67 12.78
CA GLY A 165 -1.22 -5.44 13.40
C GLY A 165 -0.26 -4.25 13.37
N THR A 166 0.83 -4.33 12.61
CA THR A 166 1.66 -3.17 12.30
C THR A 166 0.85 -2.07 11.62
N ARG A 167 1.18 -0.80 11.90
CA ARG A 167 0.58 0.37 11.24
C ARG A 167 1.25 0.72 9.91
N MET A 168 2.36 0.05 9.56
CA MET A 168 3.02 0.24 8.27
C MET A 168 2.24 -0.47 7.17
N SER A 169 1.49 0.30 6.38
CA SER A 169 0.76 -0.19 5.21
C SER A 169 1.69 -0.26 3.99
N PHE A 170 2.45 -1.34 3.89
CA PHE A 170 3.37 -1.57 2.77
C PHE A 170 3.19 -3.00 2.22
N PRO A 171 3.03 -3.18 0.89
CA PRO A 171 2.75 -4.48 0.28
C PRO A 171 3.94 -5.45 0.33
N GLY A 172 5.15 -4.95 0.58
CA GLY A 172 6.38 -5.75 0.52
C GLY A 172 7.05 -5.72 -0.85
N ILE A 173 8.32 -6.10 -0.87
CA ILE A 173 9.16 -6.24 -2.06
C ILE A 173 9.31 -7.74 -2.33
N ARG A 174 8.76 -8.22 -3.46
CA ARG A 174 8.74 -9.65 -3.76
C ARG A 174 10.07 -10.20 -4.25
N ASP A 175 10.81 -9.40 -5.00
CA ASP A 175 12.08 -9.82 -5.55
C ASP A 175 13.18 -9.84 -4.46
N ASP A 176 13.89 -10.96 -4.37
CA ASP A 176 14.91 -11.19 -3.34
C ASP A 176 16.14 -10.30 -3.56
N LYS A 177 16.49 -10.03 -4.82
CA LYS A 177 17.59 -9.15 -5.18
C LYS A 177 17.26 -7.71 -4.84
N ASP A 178 16.05 -7.25 -5.14
CA ASP A 178 15.60 -5.89 -4.80
C ASP A 178 15.65 -5.66 -3.28
N ARG A 179 15.20 -6.65 -2.48
CA ARG A 179 15.33 -6.57 -1.02
C ARG A 179 16.79 -6.50 -0.58
N ALA A 180 17.66 -7.34 -1.14
CA ALA A 180 19.08 -7.32 -0.81
C ALA A 180 19.72 -5.97 -1.15
N ASP A 181 19.38 -5.39 -2.30
CA ASP A 181 19.85 -4.08 -2.75
C ASP A 181 19.39 -2.96 -1.78
N VAL A 182 18.11 -2.96 -1.38
CA VAL A 182 17.57 -2.02 -0.37
C VAL A 182 18.25 -2.19 0.98
N VAL A 183 18.43 -3.42 1.47
CA VAL A 183 19.11 -3.67 2.75
C VAL A 183 20.56 -3.19 2.71
N ALA A 184 21.25 -3.40 1.59
CA ALA A 184 22.60 -2.90 1.41
C ALA A 184 22.67 -1.37 1.43
N TRP A 185 21.69 -0.69 0.84
CA TRP A 185 21.58 0.77 0.93
C TRP A 185 21.22 1.25 2.36
N LEU A 186 20.32 0.57 3.07
CA LEU A 186 20.01 0.91 4.47
C LEU A 186 21.25 0.83 5.38
N LYS A 187 22.21 -0.06 5.09
CA LYS A 187 23.50 -0.13 5.79
C LYS A 187 24.39 1.10 5.58
N THR A 188 24.19 1.84 4.49
CA THR A 188 24.94 3.07 4.23
C THR A 188 24.38 4.28 4.95
N LEU A 189 23.15 4.20 5.48
CA LEU A 189 22.53 5.28 6.25
C LEU A 189 23.07 5.33 7.69
N ARG A 190 24.22 5.99 7.86
CA ARG A 190 24.97 6.12 9.11
C ARG A 190 25.72 7.46 9.20
#